data_AF-A0A535YQ44-F1
#
_entry.id   AF-A0A535YQ44-F1
#
_cell.length_a   1.000
_cell.length_b   1.000
_cell.length_c   1.000
_cell.angle_alpha   90.00
_cell.angle_beta   90.00
_cell.angle_gamma   90.00
#
_symmetry.space_group_name_H-M   'P 1'
#
loop_
_entity.id
_entity.type
_entity.pdbx_description
1 polymer ?
#
loop_
_entity_poly.entity_id
_entity_poly.type
_entity_poly.pdbx_seq_one_letter_code
_entity_poly.pdbx_strand_id
1 'polypeptide(L)'
;MTVMRARTRPTIGVIGHGALGRSLCRLFPDALPYDSPLGIGDAEQVREADFAFVAVPTPEGEDGACDTRTVDEVVSWLRAGTTIVCSTVAVGTVDRLVAETGRRIVYAPQFGPGSTPDHPYADPSRIGWVILGGERAATRPVADLYKT
;
A
#
# COMPACT_ATOMS: atom_id res chain seq x y z
N MET A 1 -20.47 8.75 25.82
CA MET A 1 -20.72 7.81 24.72
C MET A 1 -20.62 8.58 23.41
N THR A 2 -19.46 8.53 22.77
CA THR A 2 -19.27 9.14 21.44
C THR A 2 -19.96 8.25 20.43
N VAL A 3 -21.00 8.77 19.78
CA VAL A 3 -21.64 8.10 18.65
C VAL A 3 -20.60 8.07 17.52
N MET A 4 -20.01 6.90 17.26
CA MET A 4 -19.25 6.67 16.03
C MET A 4 -20.22 6.85 14.87
N ARG A 5 -20.11 7.97 14.15
CA ARG A 5 -20.73 8.09 12.83
C ARG A 5 -20.14 6.98 11.96
N ALA A 6 -20.98 6.11 11.42
CA ALA A 6 -20.57 5.15 10.40
C ALA A 6 -19.95 5.95 9.24
N ARG A 7 -18.65 5.75 9.00
CA ARG A 7 -17.97 6.36 7.86
C ARG A 7 -18.49 5.67 6.60
N THR A 8 -19.08 6.45 5.70
CA THR A 8 -19.73 5.94 4.48
C THR A 8 -18.74 5.51 3.41
N ARG A 9 -17.45 5.85 3.56
CA ARG A 9 -16.33 5.36 2.73
C ARG A 9 -15.14 4.96 3.62
N PRO A 10 -14.42 3.89 3.25
CA PRO A 10 -13.22 3.46 3.99
C PRO A 10 -12.10 4.51 3.88
N THR A 11 -11.28 4.65 4.92
CA THR A 11 -10.07 5.48 4.88
C THR A 11 -8.97 4.70 4.20
N ILE A 12 -8.29 5.38 3.30
CA ILE A 12 -7.14 4.84 2.59
C ILE A 12 -5.92 5.66 3.00
N GLY A 13 -4.93 5.02 3.61
CA GLY A 13 -3.59 5.58 3.79
C GLY A 13 -2.68 5.14 2.64
N VAL A 14 -1.79 6.03 2.18
CA VAL A 14 -0.74 5.71 1.21
C VAL A 14 0.62 6.10 1.80
N ILE A 15 1.41 5.12 2.18
CA ILE A 15 2.71 5.28 2.82
C ILE A 15 3.81 5.16 1.76
N GLY A 16 4.61 6.22 1.64
CA GLY A 16 5.55 6.44 0.55
C GLY A 16 4.93 7.32 -0.53
N HIS A 17 5.53 8.48 -0.79
CA HIS A 17 5.02 9.47 -1.76
C HIS A 17 5.94 9.58 -3.00
N GLY A 18 6.57 8.46 -3.37
CA GLY A 18 7.30 8.29 -4.62
C GLY A 18 6.39 8.23 -5.86
N ALA A 19 6.92 7.76 -6.99
CA ALA A 19 6.17 7.69 -8.24
C ALA A 19 4.89 6.83 -8.11
N LEU A 20 5.02 5.64 -7.52
CA LEU A 20 3.89 4.76 -7.23
C LEU A 20 2.91 5.36 -6.23
N GLY A 21 3.39 5.88 -5.09
CA GLY A 21 2.54 6.50 -4.08
C GLY A 21 1.68 7.64 -4.63
N ARG A 22 2.29 8.54 -5.44
CA ARG A 22 1.55 9.59 -6.13
C ARG A 22 0.51 9.04 -7.12
N SER A 23 0.84 7.96 -7.81
CA SER A 23 -0.08 7.27 -8.72
C SER A 23 -1.30 6.72 -7.96
N LEU A 24 -1.06 6.09 -6.80
CA LEU A 24 -2.13 5.59 -5.92
C LEU A 24 -2.99 6.73 -5.37
N CYS A 25 -2.41 7.87 -4.97
CA CYS A 25 -3.19 9.05 -4.55
C CYS A 25 -4.01 9.67 -5.69
N ARG A 26 -3.60 9.53 -6.96
CA ARG A 26 -4.43 9.94 -8.10
C ARG A 26 -5.60 8.98 -8.33
N LEU A 27 -5.36 7.68 -8.14
CA LEU A 27 -6.39 6.66 -8.25
C LEU A 27 -7.41 6.75 -7.10
N PHE A 28 -6.93 7.08 -5.90
CA PHE A 28 -7.73 7.25 -4.69
C PHE A 28 -7.59 8.70 -4.18
N PRO A 29 -8.34 9.67 -4.74
CA PRO A 29 -8.15 11.10 -4.45
C PRO A 29 -8.43 11.50 -2.99
N ASP A 30 -9.24 10.70 -2.28
CA ASP A 30 -9.55 10.90 -0.86
C ASP A 30 -8.51 10.24 0.08
N ALA A 31 -7.45 9.63 -0.47
CA ALA A 31 -6.43 8.95 0.32
C ALA A 31 -5.53 9.93 1.09
N LEU A 32 -5.09 9.51 2.27
CA LEU A 32 -4.19 10.25 3.15
C LEU A 32 -2.74 9.85 2.82
N PRO A 33 -1.94 10.73 2.17
CA PRO A 33 -0.54 10.43 1.89
C PRO A 33 0.29 10.59 3.16
N TYR A 34 1.30 9.72 3.32
CA TYR A 34 2.31 9.83 4.37
C TYR A 34 3.69 9.50 3.81
N ASP A 35 4.67 10.37 4.09
CA ASP A 35 6.08 10.15 3.76
C ASP A 35 6.94 10.97 4.72
N SER A 36 7.55 10.30 5.71
CA SER A 36 8.34 10.97 6.75
C SER A 36 9.56 11.71 6.20
N PRO A 37 10.39 11.12 5.31
CA PRO A 37 11.51 11.84 4.70
C PRO A 37 11.10 13.12 3.95
N LEU A 38 9.93 13.13 3.32
CA LEU A 38 9.41 14.30 2.61
C LEU A 38 8.57 15.25 3.50
N GLY A 39 8.35 14.92 4.77
CA GLY A 39 7.52 15.72 5.68
C GLY A 39 6.05 15.77 5.28
N ILE A 40 5.53 14.72 4.63
CA ILE A 40 4.15 14.66 4.12
C ILE A 40 3.28 13.86 5.10
N GLY A 41 2.13 14.44 5.44
CA GLY A 41 1.10 13.78 6.23
C GLY A 41 1.47 13.57 7.70
N ASP A 42 0.62 12.80 8.38
CA ASP A 42 0.78 12.44 9.79
C ASP A 42 0.65 10.91 9.92
N ALA A 43 1.64 10.30 10.57
CA ALA A 43 1.66 8.85 10.80
C ALA A 43 0.41 8.40 11.58
N GLU A 44 -0.09 9.21 12.52
CA GLU A 44 -1.27 8.87 13.32
C GLU A 44 -2.54 8.80 12.48
N GLN A 45 -2.62 9.60 11.40
CA GLN A 45 -3.79 9.59 10.52
C GLN A 45 -3.86 8.35 9.64
N VAL A 46 -2.72 7.75 9.29
CA VAL A 46 -2.64 6.53 8.46
C VAL A 46 -2.51 5.25 9.29
N ARG A 47 -2.07 5.36 10.56
CA ARG A 47 -1.83 4.24 11.48
C ARG A 47 -3.03 3.28 11.55
N GLU A 48 -4.24 3.82 11.65
CA GLU A 48 -5.49 3.05 11.83
C GLU A 48 -6.43 3.17 10.62
N ALA A 49 -5.90 3.40 9.42
CA ALA A 49 -6.71 3.44 8.21
C ALA A 49 -7.43 2.10 7.98
N ASP A 50 -8.60 2.11 7.34
CA ASP A 50 -9.29 0.87 6.96
C ASP A 50 -8.40 0.06 6.00
N PHE A 51 -7.73 0.76 5.08
CA PHE A 51 -6.73 0.22 4.16
C PHE A 51 -5.47 1.08 4.15
N ALA A 52 -4.30 0.45 4.16
CA ALA A 52 -3.01 1.16 4.06
C ALA A 52 -2.15 0.57 2.95
N PHE A 53 -1.94 1.34 1.88
CA PHE A 53 -1.00 1.00 0.81
C PHE A 53 0.43 1.35 1.23
N VAL A 54 1.33 0.37 1.17
CA VAL A 54 2.76 0.54 1.44
C VAL A 54 3.50 0.54 0.10
N ALA A 55 3.93 1.73 -0.32
CA ALA A 55 4.60 2.04 -1.57
C ALA A 55 5.95 2.75 -1.32
N VAL A 56 6.71 2.24 -0.34
CA VAL A 56 8.03 2.73 0.06
C VAL A 56 9.15 2.11 -0.79
N PRO A 57 10.33 2.75 -0.86
CA PRO A 57 11.45 2.21 -1.60
C PRO A 57 11.94 0.88 -1.02
N THR A 58 12.40 0.02 -1.91
CA THR A 58 13.03 -1.28 -1.61
C THR A 58 14.26 -1.42 -2.50
N PRO A 59 15.34 -0.67 -2.20
CA PRO A 59 16.52 -0.61 -3.05
C PRO A 59 17.22 -1.97 -3.11
N GLU A 60 18.17 -2.09 -4.04
CA GLU A 60 19.12 -3.19 -4.04
C GLU A 60 20.08 -3.05 -2.85
N GLY A 61 20.25 -4.12 -2.07
CA GLY A 61 21.21 -4.22 -0.99
C GLY A 61 22.63 -4.46 -1.50
N GLU A 62 23.62 -4.44 -0.59
CA GLU A 62 25.04 -4.62 -0.94
C GLU A 62 25.34 -5.99 -1.60
N ASP A 63 24.50 -6.99 -1.34
CA ASP A 63 24.58 -8.35 -1.88
C ASP A 63 23.68 -8.58 -3.12
N GLY A 64 23.04 -7.53 -3.63
CA GLY A 64 22.10 -7.61 -4.75
C GLY A 64 20.68 -8.04 -4.36
N ALA A 65 20.43 -8.32 -3.08
CA ALA A 65 19.10 -8.67 -2.60
C ALA A 65 18.17 -7.45 -2.56
N CYS A 66 16.86 -7.69 -2.59
CA CYS A 66 15.89 -6.62 -2.36
C CYS A 66 15.87 -6.25 -0.86
N ASP A 67 16.30 -5.03 -0.53
CA ASP A 67 16.28 -4.52 0.83
C ASP A 67 14.86 -4.09 1.21
N THR A 68 14.24 -4.82 2.14
CA THR A 68 12.86 -4.58 2.59
C THR A 68 12.76 -3.83 3.92
N ARG A 69 13.86 -3.34 4.49
CA ARG A 69 13.87 -2.74 5.84
C ARG A 69 12.81 -1.66 6.05
N THR A 70 12.59 -0.79 5.05
CA THR A 70 11.54 0.25 5.13
C THR A 70 10.13 -0.33 5.12
N VAL A 71 9.90 -1.43 4.40
CA VAL A 71 8.62 -2.16 4.44
C VAL A 71 8.41 -2.76 5.84
N ASP A 72 9.43 -3.44 6.38
CA ASP A 72 9.39 -4.03 7.71
C ASP A 72 9.11 -2.96 8.80
N GLU A 73 9.78 -1.81 8.73
CA GLU A 73 9.57 -0.68 9.64
C GLU A 73 8.12 -0.16 9.54
N VAL A 74 7.62 0.13 8.34
CA VAL A 74 6.25 0.63 8.13
C VAL A 74 5.22 -0.36 8.64
N VAL A 75 5.39 -1.65 8.31
CA VAL A 75 4.50 -2.70 8.79
C VAL A 75 4.57 -2.81 10.31
N SER A 76 5.71 -2.58 10.97
CA SER A 76 5.84 -2.72 12.42
C SER A 76 4.92 -1.77 13.21
N TRP A 77 4.68 -0.55 12.74
CA TRP A 77 3.85 0.45 13.43
C TRP A 77 2.43 0.61 12.87
N LEU A 78 2.17 0.22 11.61
CA LEU A 78 0.82 0.24 11.04
C LEU A 78 -0.14 -0.70 11.80
N ARG A 79 -1.38 -0.25 11.99
CA ARG A 79 -2.48 -1.00 12.61
C ARG A 79 -3.74 -0.97 11.73
N ALA A 80 -3.56 -0.82 10.42
CA ALA A 80 -4.64 -0.74 9.46
C ALA A 80 -5.51 -2.01 9.45
N GLY A 81 -6.79 -1.85 9.07
CA GLY A 81 -7.71 -2.98 8.92
C GLY A 81 -7.21 -4.02 7.90
N THR A 82 -6.59 -3.55 6.81
CA THR A 82 -5.80 -4.35 5.87
C THR A 82 -4.60 -3.54 5.37
N THR A 83 -3.40 -4.10 5.46
CA THR A 83 -2.20 -3.52 4.86
C THR A 83 -2.01 -4.10 3.45
N ILE A 84 -1.75 -3.25 2.45
CA ILE A 84 -1.50 -3.64 1.07
C ILE A 84 -0.05 -3.29 0.74
N VAL A 85 0.81 -4.30 0.65
CA VAL A 85 2.21 -4.10 0.23
C VAL A 85 2.23 -4.02 -1.30
N CYS A 86 2.58 -2.84 -1.80
CA CYS A 86 2.78 -2.56 -3.22
C CYS A 86 4.25 -2.38 -3.59
N SER A 87 5.12 -2.13 -2.61
CA SER A 87 6.57 -2.17 -2.78
C SER A 87 7.03 -3.52 -3.36
N THR A 88 8.07 -3.49 -4.20
CA THR A 88 8.72 -4.70 -4.69
C THR A 88 9.34 -5.44 -3.50
N VAL A 89 9.03 -6.72 -3.33
CA VAL A 89 9.59 -7.54 -2.25
C VAL A 89 9.93 -8.93 -2.79
N ALA A 90 10.83 -9.63 -2.11
CA ALA A 90 11.12 -11.01 -2.43
C ALA A 90 9.90 -11.92 -2.19
N VAL A 91 9.85 -13.04 -2.91
CA VAL A 91 8.83 -14.07 -2.68
C VAL A 91 8.93 -14.57 -1.23
N GLY A 92 7.78 -14.68 -0.56
CA GLY A 92 7.70 -15.08 0.84
C GLY A 92 7.80 -13.93 1.86
N THR A 93 8.17 -12.70 1.45
CA THR A 93 8.23 -11.56 2.39
C THR A 93 6.87 -11.27 3.03
N VAL A 94 5.79 -11.25 2.26
CA VAL A 94 4.45 -10.99 2.81
C VAL A 94 3.98 -12.14 3.70
N ASP A 95 4.26 -13.39 3.35
CA ASP A 95 3.93 -14.55 4.19
C ASP A 95 4.66 -14.48 5.55
N ARG A 96 5.96 -14.13 5.54
CA ARG A 96 6.74 -13.88 6.76
C ARG A 96 6.10 -12.78 7.61
N LEU A 97 5.76 -11.63 7.01
CA LEU A 97 5.16 -10.51 7.73
C LEU A 97 3.79 -10.88 8.34
N VAL A 98 2.98 -11.68 7.63
CA VAL A 98 1.71 -12.20 8.17
C VAL A 98 1.98 -13.11 9.36
N ALA A 99 2.93 -14.04 9.25
CA ALA A 99 3.29 -14.97 10.33
C ALA A 99 3.83 -14.24 11.58
N GLU A 100 4.67 -13.23 11.39
CA GLU A 100 5.29 -12.46 12.48
C GLU A 100 4.31 -11.50 13.17
N THR A 101 3.37 -10.91 12.42
CA THR A 101 2.50 -9.85 12.95
C THR A 101 1.08 -10.31 13.27
N GLY A 102 0.64 -11.43 12.69
CA GLY A 102 -0.76 -11.88 12.74
C GLY A 102 -1.74 -10.94 12.04
N ARG A 103 -1.26 -10.01 11.21
CA ARG A 103 -2.10 -9.00 10.54
C ARG A 103 -2.59 -9.45 9.17
N ARG A 104 -3.67 -8.82 8.71
CA ARG A 104 -4.16 -8.96 7.34
C ARG A 104 -3.27 -8.14 6.40
N ILE A 105 -2.40 -8.83 5.67
CA ILE A 105 -1.52 -8.22 4.70
C ILE A 105 -1.79 -8.84 3.32
N VAL A 106 -1.99 -7.97 2.34
CA VAL A 106 -2.19 -8.34 0.93
C VAL A 106 -0.98 -7.87 0.15
N TYR A 107 -0.46 -8.71 -0.74
CA TYR A 107 0.50 -8.28 -1.73
C TYR A 107 -0.22 -7.82 -3.00
N ALA A 108 0.08 -6.62 -3.49
CA ALA A 108 -0.48 -6.10 -4.72
C ALA A 108 0.65 -5.56 -5.61
N PRO A 109 1.24 -6.39 -6.49
CA PRO A 109 2.31 -5.94 -7.38
C PRO A 109 1.80 -4.82 -8.30
N GLN A 110 2.66 -3.85 -8.55
CA GLN A 110 2.33 -2.67 -9.36
C GLN A 110 3.16 -2.67 -10.64
N PHE A 111 2.51 -2.34 -11.75
CA PHE A 111 3.11 -2.34 -13.09
C PHE A 111 3.40 -0.93 -13.60
N GLY A 112 3.19 0.08 -12.77
CA GLY A 112 3.43 1.48 -13.10
C GLY A 112 3.48 2.36 -11.85
N PRO A 113 3.71 3.67 -12.02
CA PRO A 113 3.96 4.34 -13.30
C PRO A 113 5.37 4.03 -13.82
N GLY A 114 5.49 3.73 -15.12
CA GLY A 114 6.79 3.50 -15.74
C GLY A 114 7.55 4.79 -16.01
N SER A 115 8.86 4.68 -16.24
CA SER A 115 9.74 5.84 -16.47
C SER A 115 9.78 6.32 -17.92
N THR A 116 9.14 5.62 -18.86
CA THR A 116 9.11 5.96 -20.28
C THR A 116 7.84 6.76 -20.65
N PRO A 117 7.91 7.71 -21.62
CA PRO A 117 6.79 8.57 -21.95
C PRO A 117 5.49 7.84 -22.34
N ASP A 118 5.60 6.78 -23.14
CA ASP A 118 4.46 6.00 -23.65
C ASP A 118 4.27 4.68 -22.89
N HIS A 119 4.64 4.63 -21.61
CA HIS A 119 4.49 3.40 -20.83
C HIS A 119 3.00 3.01 -20.73
N PRO A 120 2.61 1.77 -21.10
CA PRO A 120 1.19 1.36 -21.18
C PRO A 120 0.45 1.43 -19.85
N TYR A 121 1.19 1.39 -18.73
CA TYR A 121 0.66 1.48 -17.36
C TYR A 121 1.01 2.80 -16.65
N ALA A 122 1.32 3.86 -17.40
CA ALA A 122 1.60 5.18 -16.82
C ALA A 122 0.37 5.80 -16.13
N ASP A 123 -0.83 5.53 -16.65
CA ASP A 123 -2.10 5.99 -16.08
C ASP A 123 -2.78 4.82 -15.35
N PRO A 124 -2.82 4.84 -14.00
CA PRO A 124 -3.43 3.76 -13.22
C PRO A 124 -4.95 3.64 -13.45
N SER A 125 -5.63 4.72 -13.87
CA SER A 125 -7.08 4.70 -14.14
C SER A 125 -7.44 3.88 -15.38
N ARG A 126 -6.46 3.60 -16.25
CA ARG A 126 -6.63 2.79 -17.46
C ARG A 126 -6.36 1.31 -17.23
N ILE A 127 -5.94 0.92 -16.03
CA ILE A 127 -5.67 -0.47 -15.67
C ILE A 127 -6.96 -1.09 -15.12
N GLY A 128 -7.67 -1.84 -15.97
CA GLY A 128 -8.95 -2.48 -15.62
C GLY A 128 -8.83 -3.77 -14.79
N TRP A 129 -7.69 -4.01 -14.15
CA TRP A 129 -7.42 -5.24 -13.40
C TRP A 129 -6.44 -4.99 -12.25
N VAL A 130 -6.48 -5.85 -11.24
CA VAL A 130 -5.53 -5.88 -10.13
C VAL A 130 -5.19 -7.33 -9.79
N ILE A 131 -3.94 -7.59 -9.42
CA ILE A 131 -3.50 -8.88 -8.91
C ILE A 131 -3.31 -8.74 -7.41
N LEU A 132 -3.93 -9.63 -6.63
CA LEU A 132 -3.89 -9.61 -5.17
C LEU A 132 -3.46 -10.98 -4.65
N GLY A 133 -2.33 -11.02 -3.95
CA GLY A 133 -1.82 -12.18 -3.23
C GLY A 133 -2.21 -12.14 -1.75
N GLY A 134 -2.53 -13.30 -1.19
CA GLY A 134 -2.96 -13.46 0.21
C GLY A 134 -4.32 -14.13 0.35
N GLU A 135 -4.84 -14.17 1.58
CA GLU A 135 -6.12 -14.83 1.87
C GLU A 135 -7.31 -14.10 1.22
N ARG A 136 -8.28 -14.89 0.73
CA ARG A 136 -9.49 -14.34 0.06
C ARG A 136 -10.27 -13.36 0.92
N ALA A 137 -10.29 -13.56 2.24
CA ALA A 137 -10.96 -12.66 3.17
C ALA A 137 -10.32 -11.26 3.22
N ALA A 138 -9.00 -11.17 3.00
CA ALA A 138 -8.27 -9.90 2.91
C ALA A 138 -8.28 -9.32 1.49
N THR A 139 -8.16 -10.15 0.45
CA THR A 139 -8.09 -9.66 -0.93
C THR A 139 -9.43 -9.16 -1.47
N ARG A 140 -10.57 -9.71 -1.01
CA ARG A 140 -11.91 -9.31 -1.51
C ARG A 140 -12.22 -7.82 -1.23
N PRO A 141 -12.11 -7.33 0.02
CA PRO A 141 -12.32 -5.92 0.30
C PRO A 141 -11.35 -5.00 -0.47
N VAL A 142 -10.09 -5.43 -0.64
CA VAL A 142 -9.12 -4.67 -1.45
C VAL A 142 -9.55 -4.59 -2.91
N ALA A 143 -10.03 -5.69 -3.50
CA ALA A 143 -10.54 -5.68 -4.88
C ALA A 143 -11.77 -4.76 -5.05
N ASP A 144 -12.61 -4.64 -4.03
CA ASP A 144 -13.79 -3.77 -4.06
C ASP A 144 -13.41 -2.28 -4.08
N LEU A 145 -12.24 -1.89 -3.55
CA LEU A 145 -11.73 -0.51 -3.66
C LEU A 145 -11.55 -0.07 -5.11
N TYR A 146 -11.22 -0.98 -6.03
CA TYR A 146 -10.96 -0.67 -7.44
C TYR A 146 -12.22 -0.65 -8.31
N LYS A 147 -13.41 -0.93 -7.73
CA LYS A 147 -14.68 -0.99 -8.48
C LYS A 147 -15.49 0.30 -8.40
N THR A 148 -14.99 1.31 -7.71
CA THR A 148 -15.68 2.58 -7.43
C THR A 148 -15.46 3.63 -8.50
#